data_AF-A0A0F9FIC7-F1
#
_entry.id   AF-A0A0F9FIC7-F1
#
_cell.length_a   1.000
_cell.length_b   1.000
_cell.length_c   1.000
_cell.angle_alpha   90.00
_cell.angle_beta   90.00
_cell.angle_gamma   90.00
#
_symmetry.space_group_name_H-M   'P 1'
#
loop_
_entity.id
_entity.type
_entity.pdbx_description
1 polymer ?
#
loop_
_entity_poly.entity_id
_entity_poly.type
_entity_poly.pdbx_seq_one_letter_code
_entity_poly.pdbx_strand_id
1 'polypeptide(L)'
;MLSVMLGAFAAHGLKSRLSEYSLGVFKTAAEYQMVHGLALIAVAILIKWGINLSWAGGFFITGTLLFSGSLYLLALTDMKWLGPIT
;
A
#
# COMPACT_ATOMS: atom_id res chain seq x y z
N MET A 1 -5.79 0.07 -9.70
CA MET A 1 -5.80 -1.35 -10.11
C MET A 1 -4.77 -2.19 -9.37
N LEU A 2 -3.52 -1.75 -9.22
CA LEU A 2 -2.47 -2.54 -8.57
C LEU A 2 -2.85 -3.06 -7.17
N SER A 3 -3.36 -2.20 -6.28
CA SER A 3 -3.82 -2.62 -4.94
C SER A 3 -4.91 -3.71 -5.01
N VAL A 4 -5.89 -3.59 -5.92
CA VAL A 4 -6.95 -4.60 -6.10
C VAL A 4 -6.37 -5.93 -6.57
N MET A 5 -5.44 -5.89 -7.54
CA MET A 5 -4.75 -7.10 -8.03
C MET A 5 -3.96 -7.79 -6.92
N LEU A 6 -3.22 -7.03 -6.12
CA LEU A 6 -2.44 -7.55 -4.99
C LEU A 6 -3.35 -8.10 -3.89
N GLY A 7 -4.44 -7.41 -3.54
CA GLY A 7 -5.42 -7.89 -2.57
C GLY A 7 -6.11 -9.20 -3.01
N ALA A 8 -6.48 -9.30 -4.29
CA ALA A 8 -7.05 -10.53 -4.85
C ALA A 8 -6.04 -11.68 -4.86
N PHE A 9 -4.78 -11.40 -5.23
CA PHE A 9 -3.68 -12.35 -5.19
C PHE A 9 -3.40 -12.83 -3.76
N ALA A 10 -3.46 -11.95 -2.76
CA ALA A 10 -3.36 -12.34 -1.37
C ALA A 10 -4.49 -13.31 -0.98
N ALA A 11 -5.74 -12.94 -1.26
CA ALA A 11 -6.92 -13.71 -0.85
C ALA A 11 -6.99 -15.11 -1.46
N HIS A 12 -6.47 -15.30 -2.68
CA HIS A 12 -6.60 -16.56 -3.42
C HIS A 12 -5.26 -17.26 -3.66
N GLY A 13 -4.23 -16.53 -4.10
CA GLY A 13 -2.94 -17.09 -4.50
C GLY A 13 -1.95 -17.32 -3.35
N LEU A 14 -2.01 -16.50 -2.29
CA LEU A 14 -1.08 -16.59 -1.15
C LEU A 14 -1.67 -17.22 0.11
N LYS A 15 -2.99 -17.45 0.17
CA LYS A 15 -3.68 -17.95 1.37
C LYS A 15 -3.12 -19.26 1.93
N SER A 16 -2.62 -20.15 1.08
CA SER A 16 -2.02 -21.44 1.49
C SER A 16 -0.50 -21.39 1.64
N ARG A 17 0.13 -20.24 1.34
CA ARG A 17 1.59 -20.06 1.35
C ARG A 17 2.07 -19.20 2.50
N LEU A 18 1.24 -18.27 2.97
CA LEU A 18 1.55 -17.35 4.05
C LEU A 18 0.83 -17.74 5.34
N SER A 19 1.45 -17.43 6.47
CA SER A 19 0.78 -17.49 7.78
C SER A 19 -0.42 -16.54 7.81
N GLU A 20 -1.38 -16.76 8.71
CA GLU A 20 -2.52 -15.83 8.86
C GLU A 20 -2.06 -14.40 9.18
N TYR A 21 -0.98 -14.26 9.96
CA TYR A 21 -0.36 -12.98 10.26
C TYR A 21 0.20 -12.32 8.99
N SER A 22 1.09 -13.00 8.26
CA SER A 22 1.75 -12.45 7.06
C SER A 22 0.73 -12.17 5.95
N LEU A 23 -0.32 -12.99 5.85
CA LEU A 23 -1.46 -12.74 4.96
C LEU A 23 -2.25 -11.49 5.37
N GLY A 24 -2.46 -11.28 6.67
CA GLY A 24 -3.05 -10.07 7.22
C GLY A 24 -2.21 -8.83 6.87
N VAL A 25 -0.90 -8.89 7.11
CA VAL A 25 0.06 -7.82 6.76
C VAL A 25 0.00 -7.49 5.26
N PHE A 26 -0.02 -8.49 4.39
CA PHE A 26 -0.12 -8.29 2.94
C PHE A 26 -1.43 -7.58 2.55
N LYS A 27 -2.55 -7.95 3.18
CA LYS A 27 -3.84 -7.29 2.94
C LYS A 27 -3.82 -5.84 3.43
N THR A 28 -3.25 -5.57 4.60
CA THR A 28 -3.07 -4.20 5.11
C THR A 28 -2.20 -3.35 4.17
N ALA A 29 -1.12 -3.92 3.62
CA ALA A 29 -0.30 -3.25 2.62
C ALA A 29 -1.13 -2.81 1.40
N ALA A 30 -1.97 -3.71 0.88
CA ALA A 30 -2.86 -3.45 -0.24
C ALA A 30 -3.96 -2.44 0.08
N GLU A 31 -4.52 -2.49 1.28
CA GLU A 31 -5.51 -1.52 1.76
C GLU A 31 -4.91 -0.11 1.83
N TYR A 32 -3.75 0.05 2.46
CA TYR A 32 -3.07 1.34 2.53
C TYR A 32 -2.68 1.87 1.15
N GLN A 33 -2.25 0.99 0.25
CA GLN A 33 -2.00 1.37 -1.14
C GLN A 33 -3.29 1.85 -1.84
N MET A 34 -4.44 1.26 -1.54
CA MET A 34 -5.74 1.72 -2.06
C MET A 34 -6.07 3.12 -1.55
N VAL A 35 -5.93 3.35 -0.24
CA VAL A 35 -6.23 4.63 0.41
C VAL A 35 -5.34 5.74 -0.15
N HIS A 36 -4.02 5.51 -0.26
CA HIS A 36 -3.13 6.49 -0.90
C HIS A 36 -3.44 6.68 -2.39
N GLY A 37 -3.85 5.63 -3.10
CA GLY A 37 -4.31 5.74 -4.49
C GLY A 37 -5.52 6.65 -4.64
N LEU A 38 -6.51 6.53 -3.75
CA LEU A 38 -7.68 7.41 -3.71
C LEU A 38 -7.28 8.85 -3.35
N ALA A 39 -6.37 9.02 -2.38
CA ALA A 39 -5.85 10.33 -2.03
C ALA A 39 -5.11 11.00 -3.19
N LEU A 40 -4.33 10.25 -3.98
CA LEU A 40 -3.67 10.75 -5.18
C LEU A 40 -4.67 11.19 -6.26
N ILE A 41 -5.78 10.45 -6.44
CA ILE A 41 -6.85 10.87 -7.35
C ILE A 41 -7.46 12.20 -6.87
N ALA A 42 -7.74 12.35 -5.58
CA ALA A 42 -8.24 13.61 -5.02
C ALA A 42 -7.23 14.76 -5.20
N VAL A 43 -5.95 14.53 -4.93
CA VAL A 43 -4.87 15.52 -5.15
C VAL A 43 -4.82 15.94 -6.63
N ALA A 44 -4.87 14.98 -7.56
CA ALA A 44 -4.86 15.28 -8.99
C ALA A 44 -6.07 16.13 -9.42
N ILE A 45 -7.26 15.85 -8.88
CA ILE A 45 -8.46 16.66 -9.12
C ILE A 45 -8.26 18.09 -8.58
N LEU A 46 -7.78 18.26 -7.36
CA LEU A 46 -7.58 19.59 -6.76
C LEU A 46 -6.51 20.42 -7.48
N ILE A 47 -5.44 19.78 -7.97
CA ILE A 47 -4.43 20.43 -8.83
C ILE A 47 -5.05 20.95 -10.12
N LYS A 48 -5.93 20.17 -10.76
CA LYS A 48 -6.67 20.61 -11.95
C LYS A 48 -7.55 21.83 -11.68
N TRP A 49 -8.01 22.01 -10.44
CA TRP A 49 -8.81 23.16 -10.00
C TRP A 49 -7.96 24.35 -9.54
N GLY A 50 -6.63 24.29 -9.72
CA GLY A 50 -5.71 25.39 -9.43
C GLY A 50 -5.10 25.37 -8.03
N ILE A 51 -5.39 24.36 -7.20
CA ILE A 51 -4.78 24.22 -5.87
C ILE A 51 -3.44 23.48 -6.00
N ASN A 52 -2.32 24.15 -5.73
CA ASN A 52 -1.02 23.51 -5.82
C ASN A 52 -0.78 22.53 -4.65
N LEU A 53 -0.98 21.24 -4.92
CA LEU A 53 -0.74 20.14 -4.00
C LEU A 53 0.34 19.17 -4.52
N SER A 54 1.25 19.66 -5.37
CA SER A 54 2.28 18.81 -6.01
C SER A 54 3.15 18.10 -4.97
N TRP A 55 3.52 18.79 -3.89
CA TRP A 55 4.25 18.21 -2.76
C TRP A 55 3.45 17.14 -2.03
N ALA A 56 2.16 17.37 -1.77
CA ALA A 56 1.29 16.38 -1.15
C ALA A 56 1.18 15.12 -2.01
N GLY A 57 1.09 15.27 -3.35
CA GLY A 57 1.15 14.15 -4.29
C GLY A 57 2.47 13.37 -4.17
N GLY A 58 3.60 14.08 -4.10
CA GLY A 58 4.91 13.47 -3.86
C GLY A 58 4.97 12.67 -2.54
N PHE A 59 4.41 13.22 -1.45
CA PHE A 59 4.35 12.54 -0.16
C PHE A 59 3.45 11.30 -0.19
N PHE A 60 2.29 11.32 -0.87
CA PHE A 60 1.46 10.13 -1.00
C PHE A 60 2.14 9.03 -1.81
N ILE A 61 2.84 9.37 -2.90
CA ILE A 61 3.61 8.39 -3.67
C ILE A 61 4.72 7.78 -2.80
N THR A 62 5.50 8.65 -2.14
CA THR A 62 6.62 8.22 -1.29
C THR A 62 6.14 7.38 -0.12
N GLY A 63 5.07 7.80 0.55
CA GLY A 63 4.42 7.05 1.63
C GLY A 63 3.88 5.70 1.16
N THR A 64 3.31 5.62 -0.05
CA THR A 64 2.87 4.32 -0.62
C THR A 64 4.05 3.36 -0.80
N LEU A 65 5.15 3.84 -1.37
CA LEU A 65 6.33 3.01 -1.60
C LEU A 65 6.99 2.56 -0.30
N LEU A 66 7.12 3.47 0.67
CA LEU A 66 7.77 3.16 1.95
C LEU A 66 6.88 2.29 2.85
N PHE A 67 5.62 2.65 3.06
CA PHE A 67 4.74 1.91 3.97
C PHE A 67 4.16 0.64 3.34
N SER A 68 3.43 0.73 2.23
CA SER A 68 2.85 -0.47 1.61
C SER A 68 3.96 -1.38 1.07
N GLY A 69 5.02 -0.81 0.49
CA GLY A 69 6.17 -1.58 0.04
C GLY A 69 6.85 -2.35 1.18
N SER A 70 7.09 -1.72 2.34
CA SER A 70 7.71 -2.43 3.46
C SER A 70 6.82 -3.54 4.01
N LEU A 71 5.50 -3.33 4.08
CA LEU A 71 4.55 -4.35 4.52
C LEU A 71 4.46 -5.52 3.54
N TYR A 72 4.49 -5.27 2.22
CA TYR A 72 4.57 -6.35 1.23
C TYR A 72 5.85 -7.17 1.39
N LEU A 73 6.99 -6.51 1.57
CA LEU A 73 8.26 -7.19 1.80
C LEU A 73 8.25 -7.97 3.11
N LEU A 74 7.75 -7.39 4.20
CA LEU A 74 7.58 -8.08 5.49
C LEU A 74 6.72 -9.34 5.29
N ALA A 75 5.58 -9.23 4.63
CA ALA A 75 4.66 -10.35 4.44
C ALA A 75 5.26 -11.49 3.59
N LEU A 76 6.17 -11.18 2.66
CA LEU A 76 6.77 -12.16 1.75
C LEU A 76 8.10 -12.74 2.26
N THR A 77 8.82 -12.01 3.11
CA THR A 77 10.16 -12.37 3.57
C THR A 77 10.24 -12.67 5.06
N ASP A 78 9.19 -12.36 5.82
CA ASP A 78 9.15 -12.38 7.29
C ASP A 78 10.30 -11.60 7.96
N MET A 79 10.95 -10.68 7.24
CA MET A 79 12.00 -9.81 7.77
C MET A 79 11.38 -8.76 8.70
N LYS A 80 11.31 -9.08 10.00
CA LYS A 80 10.63 -8.28 11.02
C LYS A 80 11.12 -6.82 11.15
N TRP A 81 12.33 -6.50 10.71
CA TRP A 81 12.81 -5.12 10.64
C TRP A 81 12.12 -4.27 9.56
N LEU A 82 11.55 -4.90 8.51
CA LEU A 82 10.73 -4.22 7.50
C LEU A 82 9.30 -3.99 7.98
N GLY A 83 8.92 -4.64 9.08
CA GLY A 83 7.63 -4.46 9.73
C GLY A 83 7.53 -3.11 10.42
N PRO A 84 6.30 -2.63 10.67
CA PRO A 84 6.10 -1.38 11.36
C PRO A 84 6.81 -1.43 12.72
N ILE A 85 7.57 -0.37 13.04
CA ILE A 85 7.95 -0.06 14.41
C ILE A 85 6.64 0.35 15.11
N THR A 86 5.89 -0.64 15.57
CA THR A 86 4.70 -0.51 16.43
C THR A 86 4.75 -1.58 17.50
#